data_AF-A0A8T3QXI1-F1
#
_entry.id   AF-A0A8T3QXI1-F1
#
_cell.length_a   1.000
_cell.length_b   1.000
_cell.length_c   1.000
_cell.angle_alpha   90.00
_cell.angle_beta   90.00
_cell.angle_gamma   90.00
#
_symmetry.space_group_name_H-M   'P 1'
#
loop_
_entity.id
_entity.type
_entity.pdbx_description
1 polymer ?
#
loop_
_entity_poly.entity_id
_entity_poly.type
_entity_poly.pdbx_seq_one_letter_code
_entity_poly.pdbx_strand_id
1 'polypeptide(L)'
;MTMDDERWESGMPLLDRQAAGPRVRPTGPSALPPSLQGLPPRSVPEAAPTPLQKQFINLSVIVLICGAVAITALELGTPLGSPLIKLCALIAAPLLILTTSDAIVRIWRSAWAWMPVDRGKGLFRLAWVVVSLIGLSALVAAAVIIVLA
;
A
#
# COMPACT_ATOMS: atom_id res chain seq x y z
N MET A 1 11.41 -18.75 -31.60
CA MET A 1 11.04 -17.55 -30.81
C MET A 1 11.88 -17.59 -29.55
N THR A 2 13.09 -17.06 -29.65
CA THR A 2 13.98 -16.80 -28.52
C THR A 2 13.44 -15.59 -27.77
N MET A 3 13.33 -15.71 -26.45
CA MET A 3 13.23 -14.56 -25.56
C MET A 3 14.44 -14.67 -24.64
N ASP A 4 15.61 -14.33 -25.19
CA ASP A 4 16.82 -14.12 -24.42
C ASP A 4 16.56 -12.91 -23.51
N ASP A 5 16.18 -13.18 -22.26
CA ASP A 5 16.08 -12.16 -21.23
C ASP A 5 17.51 -11.63 -20.94
N GLU A 6 17.83 -10.42 -21.41
CA GLU A 6 19.11 -9.71 -21.17
C GLU A 6 19.46 -9.58 -19.66
N ARG A 7 18.53 -9.89 -18.76
CA ARG A 7 18.77 -9.93 -17.30
C ARG A 7 19.67 -11.07 -16.84
N TRP A 8 19.86 -12.11 -17.65
CA TRP A 8 20.60 -13.32 -17.27
C TRP A 8 21.96 -13.44 -17.97
N GLU A 9 22.52 -12.34 -18.46
CA GLU A 9 23.91 -12.34 -18.94
C GLU A 9 24.87 -12.71 -17.81
N SER A 10 25.62 -13.78 -18.02
CA SER A 10 26.64 -14.31 -17.12
C SER A 10 27.79 -13.31 -16.98
N GLY A 11 27.69 -12.42 -16.00
CA GLY A 11 28.66 -11.34 -15.74
C GLY A 11 28.02 -10.10 -15.10
N MET A 12 26.70 -9.96 -15.18
CA MET A 12 25.96 -8.94 -14.44
C MET A 12 25.98 -9.29 -12.95
N PRO A 13 26.40 -8.39 -12.04
CA PRO A 13 26.35 -8.67 -10.61
C PRO A 13 24.90 -9.00 -10.24
N LEU A 14 24.69 -10.20 -9.70
CA LEU A 14 23.43 -10.60 -9.09
C LEU A 14 23.07 -9.53 -8.05
N LEU A 15 22.13 -8.66 -8.41
CA LEU A 15 21.47 -7.81 -7.44
C LEU A 15 20.65 -8.76 -6.59
N ASP A 16 21.25 -9.29 -5.53
CA ASP A 16 20.49 -9.89 -4.45
C ASP A 16 19.33 -8.93 -4.18
N ARG A 17 18.08 -9.40 -4.30
CA ARG A 17 16.96 -8.70 -3.66
C ARG A 17 17.46 -8.42 -2.27
N GLN A 18 17.64 -7.15 -1.90
CA GLN A 18 18.21 -6.78 -0.60
C GLN A 18 17.57 -7.68 0.44
N ALA A 19 18.30 -8.71 0.84
CA ALA A 19 17.79 -9.64 1.80
C ALA A 19 17.61 -8.75 3.01
N ALA A 20 16.37 -8.61 3.49
CA ALA A 20 16.20 -8.22 4.87
C ALA A 20 17.05 -9.25 5.62
N GLY A 21 18.25 -8.82 6.05
CA GLY A 21 19.23 -9.72 6.62
C GLY A 21 18.60 -10.52 7.75
N PRO A 22 19.21 -11.63 8.17
CA PRO A 22 18.72 -12.41 9.30
C PRO A 22 18.34 -11.43 10.42
N ARG A 23 17.13 -11.58 10.96
CA ARG A 23 16.56 -10.69 11.98
C ARG A 23 17.46 -10.75 13.22
N VAL A 24 18.57 -10.01 13.21
CA VAL A 24 19.49 -9.89 14.33
C VAL A 24 18.67 -9.24 15.42
N ARG A 25 18.37 -9.99 16.47
CA ARG A 25 17.80 -9.46 17.69
C ARG A 25 18.77 -8.37 18.17
N PRO A 26 18.35 -7.08 18.25
CA PRO A 26 19.28 -6.00 18.54
C PRO A 26 19.84 -6.19 19.94
N THR A 27 21.12 -6.53 20.01
CA THR A 27 21.90 -6.61 21.24
C THR A 27 23.03 -5.59 21.13
N GLY A 28 22.67 -4.32 21.00
CA GLY A 28 23.63 -3.20 21.00
C GLY A 28 23.20 -2.00 20.15
N PRO A 29 23.79 -0.80 20.41
CA PRO A 29 23.37 0.47 19.82
C PRO A 29 23.74 0.68 18.34
N SER A 30 24.40 -0.28 17.68
CA SER A 30 24.72 -0.18 16.24
C SER A 30 24.73 -1.55 15.59
N ALA A 31 23.61 -1.91 14.95
CA ALA A 31 23.45 -3.15 14.18
C ALA A 31 23.69 -2.95 12.67
N LEU A 32 24.37 -1.87 12.27
CA LEU A 32 24.59 -1.51 10.87
C LEU A 32 26.02 -1.84 10.41
N PRO A 33 26.20 -2.40 9.19
CA PRO A 33 27.51 -2.59 8.57
C PRO A 33 28.29 -1.27 8.53
N PRO A 34 29.64 -1.29 8.59
CA PRO A 34 30.48 -0.08 8.66
C PRO A 34 30.20 0.93 7.56
N SER A 35 29.88 0.48 6.34
CA SER A 35 29.54 1.31 5.19
C SER A 35 28.22 2.08 5.32
N LEU A 36 27.34 1.66 6.24
CA LEU A 36 26.05 2.30 6.50
C LEU A 36 26.03 3.07 7.83
N GLN A 37 27.14 3.07 8.57
CA GLN A 37 27.27 3.85 9.80
C GLN A 37 27.41 5.34 9.45
N GLY A 38 26.57 6.17 10.06
CA GLY A 38 26.55 7.63 9.82
C GLY A 38 25.73 8.09 8.61
N LEU A 39 25.21 7.18 7.78
CA LEU A 39 24.24 7.54 6.75
C LEU A 39 22.89 7.91 7.41
N PRO A 40 22.14 8.87 6.83
CA PRO A 40 20.80 9.17 7.32
C PRO A 40 19.97 7.88 7.28
N PRO A 41 19.25 7.54 8.36
CA PRO A 41 18.49 6.29 8.45
C PRO A 41 17.55 6.19 7.24
N ARG A 42 17.58 5.05 6.55
CA ARG A 42 16.76 4.82 5.35
C ARG A 42 15.36 4.33 5.70
N SER A 43 15.24 3.57 6.78
CA SER A 43 13.99 3.00 7.27
C SER A 43 13.99 2.99 8.80
N VAL A 44 12.81 3.15 9.38
CA VAL A 44 12.58 2.96 10.82
C VAL A 44 11.95 1.58 11.01
N PRO A 45 12.44 0.73 11.93
CA PRO A 45 11.90 -0.60 12.15
C PRO A 45 10.38 -0.56 12.44
N GLU A 46 9.61 -1.37 11.71
CA GLU A 46 8.16 -1.51 11.93
C GLU A 46 7.91 -2.45 13.12
N ALA A 47 7.62 -1.87 14.29
CA ALA A 47 7.52 -2.61 15.55
C ALA A 47 6.22 -3.41 15.72
N ALA A 48 5.16 -3.11 14.96
CA ALA A 48 3.93 -3.91 14.96
C ALA A 48 3.26 -3.87 13.58
N PRO A 49 3.38 -4.93 12.76
CA PRO A 49 2.73 -5.00 11.46
C PRO A 49 1.21 -5.02 11.64
N THR A 50 0.46 -4.40 10.72
CA THR A 50 -1.00 -4.46 10.78
C THR A 50 -1.52 -5.81 10.28
N PRO A 51 -2.68 -6.27 10.76
CA PRO A 51 -3.18 -7.60 10.42
C PRO A 51 -3.46 -7.77 8.93
N LEU A 52 -3.89 -6.72 8.21
CA LEU A 52 -4.21 -6.79 6.78
C LEU A 52 -2.99 -6.68 5.87
N GLN A 53 -1.80 -6.36 6.40
CA GLN A 53 -0.59 -6.16 5.60
C GLN A 53 -0.23 -7.38 4.75
N LYS A 54 -0.48 -8.60 5.26
CA LYS A 54 -0.16 -9.85 4.53
C LYS A 54 -1.17 -10.16 3.43
N GLN A 55 -2.42 -9.79 3.63
CA GLN A 55 -3.54 -10.08 2.73
C GLN A 55 -3.85 -8.92 1.79
N PHE A 56 -3.20 -7.77 1.94
CA PHE A 56 -3.46 -6.55 1.18
C PHE A 56 -3.51 -6.81 -0.33
N ILE A 57 -2.54 -7.56 -0.87
CA ILE A 57 -2.49 -7.89 -2.30
C ILE A 57 -3.72 -8.70 -2.71
N ASN A 58 -4.03 -9.76 -1.97
CA ASN A 58 -5.16 -10.64 -2.29
C ASN A 58 -6.50 -9.89 -2.24
N LEU A 59 -6.69 -9.03 -1.23
CA LEU A 59 -7.88 -8.20 -1.12
C LEU A 59 -7.96 -7.15 -2.24
N SER A 60 -6.82 -6.56 -2.62
CA SER A 60 -6.74 -5.57 -3.70
C SER A 60 -7.08 -6.17 -5.06
N VAL A 61 -6.72 -7.43 -5.31
CA VAL A 61 -7.10 -8.13 -6.55
C VAL A 61 -8.61 -8.25 -6.68
N ILE A 62 -9.32 -8.58 -5.59
CA ILE A 62 -10.78 -8.65 -5.59
C ILE A 62 -11.38 -7.28 -5.93
N VAL A 63 -10.90 -6.23 -5.26
CA VAL A 63 -11.34 -4.84 -5.52
C VAL A 63 -11.07 -4.45 -6.98
N LEU A 64 -9.89 -4.77 -7.51
CA LEU A 64 -9.49 -4.44 -8.88
C LEU A 64 -10.41 -5.12 -9.90
N ILE A 65 -10.70 -6.40 -9.73
CA ILE A 65 -11.60 -7.15 -10.63
C ILE A 65 -13.00 -6.54 -10.60
N CYS A 66 -13.57 -6.32 -9.40
CA CYS A 66 -14.88 -5.69 -9.28
C CYS A 66 -14.92 -4.28 -9.90
N GLY A 67 -13.86 -3.49 -9.70
CA GLY A 67 -13.72 -2.16 -10.30
C GLY A 67 -13.65 -2.21 -11.82
N ALA A 68 -12.82 -3.08 -12.37
CA ALA A 68 -12.69 -3.26 -13.82
C ALA A 68 -14.02 -3.68 -14.47
N VAL A 69 -14.75 -4.62 -13.85
CA VAL A 69 -16.07 -5.04 -14.32
C VAL A 69 -17.07 -3.90 -14.25
N ALA A 70 -17.14 -3.15 -13.15
CA ALA A 70 -18.08 -2.04 -12.99
C ALA A 70 -17.80 -0.90 -13.99
N ILE A 71 -16.53 -0.51 -14.15
CA ILE A 71 -16.11 0.53 -15.12
C ILE A 71 -16.46 0.07 -16.54
N THR A 72 -16.13 -1.16 -16.91
CA THR A 72 -16.44 -1.68 -18.25
C THR A 72 -17.95 -1.71 -18.50
N ALA A 73 -18.75 -2.10 -17.52
CA ALA A 73 -20.22 -2.10 -17.66
C ALA A 73 -20.77 -0.68 -17.86
N LEU A 74 -20.25 0.31 -17.12
CA LEU A 74 -20.61 1.72 -17.27
C LEU A 74 -20.26 2.26 -18.66
N GLU A 75 -19.05 1.96 -19.16
CA GLU A 75 -18.61 2.34 -20.51
C GLU A 75 -19.49 1.70 -21.62
N LEU A 76 -20.04 0.52 -21.37
CA LEU A 76 -21.00 -0.15 -22.25
C LEU A 76 -22.45 0.38 -22.12
N GLY A 77 -22.66 1.42 -21.31
CA GLY A 77 -23.97 2.07 -21.13
C GLY A 77 -24.85 1.45 -20.05
N THR A 78 -24.32 0.57 -19.21
CA THR A 78 -25.08 0.03 -18.06
C THR A 78 -25.38 1.16 -17.07
N PRO A 79 -26.64 1.37 -16.65
CA PRO A 79 -26.98 2.45 -15.72
C PRO A 79 -26.44 2.16 -14.31
N LEU A 80 -26.07 3.21 -13.57
CA LEU A 80 -25.55 3.11 -12.18
C LEU A 80 -26.45 2.30 -11.24
N GLY A 81 -27.77 2.36 -11.41
CA GLY A 81 -28.73 1.60 -10.61
C GLY A 81 -28.76 0.08 -10.91
N SER A 82 -27.99 -0.40 -11.90
CA SER A 82 -27.94 -1.81 -12.28
C SER A 82 -27.48 -2.69 -11.11
N PRO A 83 -28.13 -3.86 -10.89
CA PRO A 83 -27.76 -4.77 -9.82
C PRO A 83 -26.31 -5.26 -9.92
N LEU A 84 -25.76 -5.35 -11.14
CA LEU A 84 -24.35 -5.71 -11.36
C LEU A 84 -23.41 -4.67 -10.75
N ILE A 85 -23.64 -3.38 -11.01
CA ILE A 85 -22.82 -2.29 -10.49
C ILE A 85 -22.94 -2.22 -8.97
N LYS A 86 -24.17 -2.35 -8.45
CA LYS A 86 -24.41 -2.39 -7.00
C LYS A 86 -23.70 -3.56 -6.34
N LEU A 87 -23.74 -4.75 -6.93
CA LEU A 87 -23.03 -5.91 -6.40
C LEU A 87 -21.51 -5.70 -6.38
N CYS A 88 -20.94 -5.19 -7.47
CA CYS A 88 -19.52 -4.83 -7.53
C CYS A 88 -19.16 -3.81 -6.46
N ALA A 89 -19.97 -2.76 -6.28
CA ALA A 89 -19.75 -1.74 -5.26
C ALA A 89 -19.89 -2.29 -3.83
N LEU A 90 -20.89 -3.14 -3.56
CA LEU A 90 -21.12 -3.76 -2.26
C LEU A 90 -19.97 -4.68 -1.82
N ILE A 91 -19.24 -5.27 -2.76
CA ILE A 91 -18.07 -6.11 -2.46
C ILE A 91 -16.79 -5.26 -2.43
N ALA A 92 -16.56 -4.43 -3.45
CA ALA A 92 -15.32 -3.69 -3.62
C ALA A 92 -15.18 -2.56 -2.58
N ALA A 93 -16.23 -1.79 -2.34
CA ALA A 93 -16.18 -0.64 -1.44
C ALA A 93 -15.76 -1.01 -0.01
N PRO A 94 -16.38 -1.99 0.69
CA PRO A 94 -15.95 -2.33 2.05
C PRO A 94 -14.51 -2.86 2.08
N LEU A 95 -14.09 -3.66 1.10
CA LEU A 95 -12.71 -4.16 1.03
C LEU A 95 -11.71 -3.02 0.80
N LEU A 96 -12.05 -2.07 -0.08
CA LEU A 96 -11.19 -0.91 -0.35
C LEU A 96 -11.14 0.05 0.84
N ILE A 97 -12.25 0.26 1.54
CA ILE A 97 -12.31 1.05 2.78
C ILE A 97 -11.42 0.41 3.85
N LEU A 98 -11.51 -0.90 4.06
CA LEU A 98 -10.71 -1.61 5.06
C LEU A 98 -9.21 -1.54 4.77
N THR A 99 -8.82 -1.82 3.52
CA THR A 99 -7.40 -1.82 3.12
C THR A 99 -6.81 -0.41 3.10
N THR A 100 -7.60 0.60 2.72
CA THR A 100 -7.19 2.01 2.78
C THR A 100 -7.05 2.49 4.23
N SER A 101 -7.99 2.12 5.10
CA SER A 101 -7.92 2.45 6.53
C SER A 101 -6.69 1.84 7.19
N ASP A 102 -6.37 0.58 6.87
CA ASP A 102 -5.15 -0.08 7.33
C ASP A 102 -3.88 0.66 6.87
N ALA A 103 -3.83 1.05 5.59
CA ALA A 103 -2.74 1.83 5.03
C ALA A 103 -2.57 3.19 5.73
N ILE A 104 -3.67 3.89 6.02
CA ILE A 104 -3.65 5.16 6.76
C ILE A 104 -3.02 4.98 8.13
N VAL A 105 -3.42 3.94 8.88
CA VAL A 105 -2.85 3.65 10.21
C VAL A 105 -1.35 3.37 10.11
N ARG A 106 -0.90 2.66 9.08
CA ARG A 106 0.53 2.41 8.83
C ARG A 106 1.30 3.69 8.53
N ILE A 107 0.76 4.55 7.67
CA ILE A 107 1.38 5.85 7.33
C ILE A 107 1.44 6.73 8.58
N TRP A 108 0.38 6.80 9.37
CA TRP A 108 0.32 7.55 10.62
C TRP A 108 1.40 7.09 11.61
N ARG A 109 1.48 5.78 11.87
CA ARG A 109 2.50 5.22 12.77
C ARG A 109 3.91 5.46 12.24
N SER A 110 4.11 5.34 10.93
CA SER A 110 5.38 5.67 10.28
C SER A 110 5.74 7.15 10.47
N ALA A 111 4.77 8.06 10.32
CA ALA A 111 4.99 9.49 10.49
C ALA A 111 5.51 9.82 11.90
N TRP A 112 4.86 9.28 12.93
CA TRP A 112 5.28 9.47 14.33
C TRP A 112 6.66 8.87 14.62
N ALA A 113 6.98 7.73 14.03
CA ALA A 113 8.31 7.12 14.17
C ALA A 113 9.42 7.99 13.54
N TRP A 114 9.08 8.81 12.54
CA TRP A 114 10.00 9.75 11.89
C TRP A 114 10.14 11.10 12.59
N MET A 115 9.14 11.56 13.35
CA MET A 115 9.19 12.86 14.05
C MET A 115 10.45 13.11 14.91
N PRO A 116 10.98 12.13 15.68
CA PRO A 116 12.21 12.34 16.44
C PRO A 116 13.50 12.23 15.61
N VAL A 117 13.43 11.67 14.39
CA VAL A 117 14.60 11.41 13.52
C VAL A 117 14.76 12.51 12.48
N ASP A 118 13.68 12.84 11.76
CA ASP A 118 13.63 13.83 10.69
C ASP A 118 12.20 14.37 10.60
N ARG A 119 12.01 15.61 11.07
CA ARG A 119 10.70 16.26 11.10
C ARG A 119 10.12 16.49 9.70
N GLY A 120 10.95 16.76 8.68
CA GLY A 120 10.47 16.96 7.31
C GLY A 120 9.84 15.68 6.75
N LYS A 121 10.53 14.55 6.94
CA LYS A 121 10.02 13.22 6.58
C LYS A 121 8.79 12.81 7.38
N GLY A 122 8.69 13.22 8.65
CA GLY A 122 7.50 13.02 9.49
C GLY A 122 6.29 13.81 8.97
N LEU A 123 6.46 15.11 8.77
CA LEU A 123 5.41 16.02 8.29
C LEU A 123 4.91 15.64 6.89
N PHE A 124 5.80 15.26 5.98
CA PHE A 124 5.41 14.77 4.65
C PHE A 124 4.47 13.56 4.73
N ARG A 125 4.72 12.62 5.66
CA ARG A 125 3.84 11.48 5.87
C ARG A 125 2.51 11.88 6.51
N LEU A 126 2.49 12.87 7.41
CA LEU A 126 1.24 13.41 7.96
C LEU A 126 0.39 14.09 6.87
N ALA A 127 1.01 14.81 5.93
CA ALA A 127 0.30 15.35 4.77
C ALA A 127 -0.37 14.24 3.97
N TRP A 128 0.32 13.11 3.76
CA TRP A 128 -0.27 11.93 3.14
C TRP A 128 -1.42 11.31 3.95
N VAL A 129 -1.36 11.30 5.28
CA VAL A 129 -2.49 10.87 6.12
C VAL A 129 -3.72 11.73 5.85
N VAL A 130 -3.56 13.06 5.79
CA VAL A 130 -4.66 13.98 5.50
C VAL A 130 -5.26 13.73 4.12
N VAL A 131 -4.42 13.63 3.08
CA VAL A 131 -4.88 13.33 1.71
C VAL A 131 -5.60 11.99 1.65
N SER A 132 -5.08 10.96 2.30
CA SER A 132 -5.72 9.64 2.33
C SER A 132 -7.04 9.63 3.10
N LEU A 133 -7.18 10.43 4.17
CA LEU A 133 -8.47 10.58 4.87
C LEU A 133 -9.51 11.28 3.99
N ILE A 134 -9.11 12.31 3.25
CA ILE A 134 -9.97 12.97 2.25
C ILE A 134 -10.39 11.95 1.18
N GLY A 135 -9.43 11.20 0.62
CA GLY A 135 -9.71 10.15 -0.37
C GLY A 135 -10.65 9.07 0.17
N LEU A 136 -10.46 8.63 1.41
CA LEU A 136 -11.33 7.66 2.07
C LEU A 136 -12.75 8.22 2.28
N SER A 137 -12.89 9.49 2.67
CA SER A 137 -14.19 10.13 2.82
C SER A 137 -14.94 10.24 1.49
N ALA A 138 -14.22 10.61 0.42
CA ALA A 138 -14.78 10.66 -0.94
C ALA A 138 -15.19 9.27 -1.43
N LEU A 139 -14.39 8.24 -1.14
CA LEU A 139 -14.71 6.84 -1.47
C LEU A 139 -16.00 6.39 -0.76
N VAL A 140 -16.14 6.67 0.53
CA VAL A 140 -17.35 6.33 1.30
C VAL A 140 -18.56 7.05 0.72
N ALA A 141 -18.43 8.35 0.43
CA ALA A 141 -19.52 9.12 -0.18
C ALA A 141 -19.94 8.55 -1.54
N ALA A 142 -18.98 8.23 -2.41
CA ALA A 142 -19.25 7.62 -3.72
C ALA A 142 -19.94 6.25 -3.59
N ALA A 143 -19.49 5.41 -2.64
CA ALA A 143 -20.11 4.12 -2.39
C ALA A 143 -21.57 4.27 -1.93
N VAL A 144 -21.85 5.22 -1.03
CA VAL A 144 -23.22 5.53 -0.58
C VAL A 144 -24.09 5.99 -1.75
N ILE A 145 -23.57 6.88 -2.61
CA ILE A 145 -24.29 7.36 -3.79
C ILE A 145 -24.66 6.18 -4.70
N ILE A 146 -23.73 5.27 -4.99
CA ILE A 146 -23.99 4.11 -5.86
C ILE A 146 -25.05 3.18 -5.27
N VAL A 147 -25.05 2.97 -3.95
CA VAL A 147 -26.03 2.10 -3.30
C VAL A 147 -27.43 2.71 -3.33
N LEU A 148 -27.53 4.04 -3.15
CA LEU A 148 -28.79 4.78 -3.09
C LEU A 148 -29.37 5.19 -4.46
N ALA A 149 -28.54 5.26 -5.51
CA ALA A 149 -28.95 5.53 -6.89
C ALA A 149 -29.80 4.40 -7.48
#